data_AF-A0AAV2M0W6-F1
#
_entry.id   AF-A0AAV2M0W6-F1
#
_cell.length_a   1.000
_cell.length_b   1.000
_cell.length_c   1.000
_cell.angle_alpha   90.00
_cell.angle_beta   90.00
_cell.angle_gamma   90.00
#
_symmetry.space_group_name_H-M   'P 1'
#
loop_
_entity.id
_entity.type
_entity.pdbx_description
1 polymer ?
#
loop_
_entity_poly.entity_id
_entity_poly.type
_entity_poly.pdbx_seq_one_letter_code
_entity_poly.pdbx_strand_id
1 'polypeptide(L)'
;MGHSYGQSGPTASTWGSTSRIRMIPNCAKSTTGEAHTEFLVLLGYKDQQWNTLEKIPVRNGPKGLVLFELMESFDRVLVVRLVSALNPCQLVLLAEDLEAAVLFHSVAIVLLRQNVDTRNMMVALVLSKDLSWELSRLKSRGYDSHTDSSLEVTMCEGDRLLLRFNGNITSKGKK
;
A
#
# COMPACT_ATOMS: atom_id res chain seq x y z
N MET A 1 -34.39 58.79 -38.35
CA MET A 1 -35.60 58.30 -37.64
C MET A 1 -35.72 56.82 -38.00
N GLY A 2 -35.20 55.89 -37.20
CA GLY A 2 -35.80 55.33 -35.97
C GLY A 2 -36.70 54.14 -36.37
N HIS A 3 -36.65 52.90 -35.86
CA HIS A 3 -36.11 52.32 -34.63
C HIS A 3 -35.72 50.84 -34.82
N SER A 4 -34.80 50.37 -33.97
CA SER A 4 -34.44 48.97 -33.70
C SER A 4 -35.56 48.13 -33.08
N TYR A 5 -35.45 46.80 -33.15
CA TYR A 5 -35.50 45.89 -31.99
C TYR A 5 -34.75 44.60 -32.32
N GLY A 6 -33.92 44.13 -31.39
CA GLY A 6 -33.12 42.92 -31.52
C GLY A 6 -33.80 41.65 -31.00
N GLN A 7 -33.14 40.52 -31.21
CA GLN A 7 -33.33 39.30 -30.44
C GLN A 7 -31.98 38.63 -30.18
N SER A 8 -31.84 38.15 -28.95
CA SER A 8 -30.74 37.44 -28.33
C SER A 8 -31.03 35.93 -28.30
N GLY A 9 -29.98 35.09 -28.32
CA GLY A 9 -30.02 33.65 -28.05
C GLY A 9 -28.68 32.95 -28.38
N PRO A 10 -28.30 31.84 -27.71
CA PRO A 10 -27.00 31.77 -27.04
C PRO A 10 -25.98 30.73 -27.57
N THR A 11 -24.72 30.92 -27.16
CA THR A 11 -23.66 29.92 -26.83
C THR A 11 -23.29 28.80 -27.81
N ALA A 12 -22.02 28.76 -28.23
CA ALA A 12 -21.11 27.64 -27.91
C ALA A 12 -19.68 27.97 -28.38
N SER A 13 -18.80 28.19 -27.41
CA SER A 13 -17.35 28.20 -27.56
C SER A 13 -16.86 26.83 -28.02
N THR A 14 -16.26 26.73 -29.19
CA THR A 14 -15.60 25.51 -29.66
C THR A 14 -14.19 25.45 -29.08
N TRP A 15 -14.07 25.04 -27.82
CA TRP A 15 -12.82 24.47 -27.31
C TRP A 15 -12.77 23.01 -27.72
N GLY A 16 -12.02 22.74 -28.77
CA GLY A 16 -11.57 21.41 -29.16
C GLY A 16 -10.05 21.33 -29.04
N SER A 17 -9.50 21.53 -27.85
CA SER A 17 -8.13 21.05 -27.56
C SER A 17 -8.19 19.53 -27.43
N THR A 18 -8.18 18.83 -28.56
CA THR A 18 -7.77 17.43 -28.57
C THR A 18 -6.27 17.38 -28.26
N SER A 19 -5.95 17.24 -26.98
CA SER A 19 -4.64 16.78 -26.54
C SER A 19 -4.44 15.37 -27.10
N ARG A 20 -3.86 15.28 -28.30
CA ARG A 20 -3.33 14.02 -28.84
C ARG A 20 -2.17 13.59 -27.95
N ILE A 21 -2.47 12.64 -27.07
CA ILE A 21 -1.49 11.92 -26.28
C ILE A 21 -0.51 11.27 -27.26
N ARG A 22 0.75 11.71 -27.25
CA ARG A 22 1.83 11.07 -28.00
C ARG A 22 2.62 10.19 -27.04
N MET A 23 2.15 8.97 -26.82
CA MET A 23 2.95 7.91 -26.22
C MET A 23 4.01 7.49 -27.25
N ILE A 24 5.28 7.50 -26.88
CA ILE A 24 6.36 6.99 -27.73
C ILE A 24 6.53 5.50 -27.41
N PRO A 25 6.17 4.56 -28.31
CA PRO A 25 6.50 3.16 -28.13
C PRO A 25 7.97 2.98 -28.47
N ASN A 26 8.77 2.49 -27.53
CA ASN A 26 10.12 2.04 -27.84
C ASN A 26 10.09 0.53 -28.08
N CYS A 27 10.22 0.13 -29.34
CA CYS A 27 10.30 -1.27 -29.75
C CYS A 27 11.77 -1.71 -29.75
N ALA A 28 12.18 -2.46 -28.73
CA ALA A 28 13.40 -3.25 -28.77
C ALA A 28 13.01 -4.69 -29.13
N LYS A 29 13.62 -5.20 -30.20
CA LYS A 29 13.38 -6.56 -30.70
C LYS A 29 13.90 -7.59 -29.70
N SER A 30 13.02 -8.32 -29.03
CA SER A 30 13.32 -9.61 -28.40
C SER A 30 12.80 -10.75 -29.29
N THR A 31 13.69 -11.70 -29.58
CA THR A 31 13.34 -12.92 -30.31
C THR A 31 12.63 -13.86 -29.34
N THR A 32 11.39 -14.23 -29.68
CA THR A 32 10.54 -15.28 -29.07
C THR A 32 10.11 -15.09 -27.61
N GLY A 33 8.79 -14.93 -27.42
CA GLY A 33 8.11 -14.74 -26.15
C GLY A 33 7.36 -13.41 -26.20
N GLU A 34 6.03 -13.46 -26.20
CA GLU A 34 5.08 -12.34 -26.29
C GLU A 34 5.68 -10.97 -25.92
N ALA A 35 5.78 -10.07 -26.91
CA ALA A 35 6.26 -8.71 -26.69
C ALA A 35 5.22 -7.90 -25.92
N HIS A 36 5.11 -8.18 -24.62
CA HIS A 36 4.34 -7.34 -23.71
C HIS A 36 5.01 -5.98 -23.70
N THR A 37 4.23 -4.94 -24.01
CA THR A 37 4.72 -3.56 -23.95
C THR A 37 4.85 -3.20 -22.48
N GLU A 38 6.07 -3.20 -21.95
CA GLU A 38 6.30 -2.81 -20.57
C GLU A 38 6.26 -1.28 -20.44
N PHE A 39 5.58 -0.81 -19.41
CA PHE A 39 5.47 0.60 -19.05
C PHE A 39 6.19 0.83 -17.74
N LEU A 40 7.06 1.85 -17.70
CA LEU A 40 7.67 2.32 -16.46
C LEU A 40 7.01 3.63 -16.05
N VAL A 41 6.54 3.68 -14.81
CA VAL A 41 5.92 4.87 -14.23
C VAL A 41 6.68 5.24 -12.96
N LEU A 42 6.95 6.53 -12.79
CA LEU A 42 7.58 7.07 -11.60
C LEU A 42 6.55 7.86 -10.79
N LEU A 43 6.50 7.59 -9.50
CA LEU A 43 5.74 8.35 -8.51
C LEU A 43 6.70 9.00 -7.52
N GLY A 44 6.33 10.19 -7.04
CA GLY A 44 7.03 10.92 -6.00
C GLY A 44 6.08 11.28 -4.87
N TYR A 45 6.55 11.10 -3.63
CA TYR A 45 5.87 11.59 -2.44
C TYR A 45 6.44 12.95 -2.03
N LYS A 46 5.58 13.95 -1.96
CA LYS A 46 5.93 15.31 -1.56
C LYS A 46 4.67 16.00 -1.04
N ASP A 47 4.82 16.90 -0.07
CA ASP A 47 3.69 17.66 0.51
C ASP A 47 2.57 16.74 1.04
N GLN A 48 2.96 15.62 1.66
CA GLN A 48 2.07 14.61 2.23
C GLN A 48 1.20 13.82 1.22
N GLN A 49 1.58 13.78 -0.06
CA GLN A 49 0.80 13.12 -1.10
C GLN A 49 1.67 12.43 -2.15
N TRP A 50 1.19 11.30 -2.65
CA TRP A 50 1.77 10.62 -3.81
C TRP A 50 1.28 11.26 -5.11
N ASN A 51 2.19 11.48 -6.05
CA ASN A 51 1.89 12.04 -7.37
C ASN A 51 2.62 11.28 -8.47
N THR A 52 1.97 11.13 -9.64
CA THR A 52 2.61 10.58 -10.83
C THR A 52 3.49 11.64 -11.49
N LEU A 53 4.75 11.30 -11.77
CA LEU A 53 5.73 12.20 -12.37
C LEU A 53 5.80 11.98 -13.90
N GLU A 54 4.69 12.18 -14.60
CA GLU A 54 4.52 11.84 -16.03
C GLU A 54 5.53 12.54 -16.96
N LYS A 55 6.02 13.71 -16.57
CA LYS A 55 6.95 14.51 -17.38
C LYS A 55 8.40 14.03 -17.25
N ILE A 56 8.69 13.15 -16.31
CA ILE A 56 10.05 12.67 -16.04
C ILE A 56 10.27 11.38 -16.85
N PRO A 57 11.26 11.35 -17.76
CA PRO A 57 11.54 10.15 -18.52
C PRO A 57 12.13 9.08 -17.61
N VAL A 58 11.51 7.90 -17.62
CA VAL A 58 11.95 6.72 -16.88
C VAL A 58 12.40 5.67 -17.90
N ARG A 59 13.61 5.15 -17.76
CA ARG A 59 14.18 4.19 -18.72
C ARG A 59 14.81 2.98 -18.05
N ASN A 60 14.78 1.86 -18.77
CA ASN A 60 15.51 0.67 -18.37
C ASN A 60 17.02 0.92 -18.39
N GLY A 61 17.68 0.50 -17.32
CA GLY A 61 19.11 0.52 -17.15
C GLY A 61 19.77 -0.84 -17.35
N PRO A 62 21.11 -0.86 -17.35
CA PRO A 62 21.84 -2.12 -17.34
C PRO A 62 21.51 -2.91 -16.07
N LYS A 63 21.52 -4.25 -16.19
CA LYS A 63 21.35 -5.19 -15.07
C LYS A 63 20.05 -5.03 -14.27
N GLY A 64 18.95 -4.67 -14.94
CA GLY A 64 17.63 -4.59 -14.31
C GLY A 64 17.40 -3.32 -13.48
N LEU A 65 18.32 -2.36 -13.53
CA LEU A 65 18.13 -1.05 -12.91
C LEU A 65 17.16 -0.18 -13.71
N VAL A 66 16.70 0.90 -13.10
CA VAL A 66 15.91 1.95 -13.75
C VAL A 66 16.64 3.28 -13.58
N LEU A 67 16.69 4.07 -14.66
CA LEU A 67 17.27 5.41 -14.65
C LEU A 67 16.17 6.45 -14.84
N PHE A 68 16.26 7.51 -14.05
CA PHE A 68 15.45 8.72 -14.14
C PHE A 68 16.28 9.87 -13.54
N GLU A 69 15.91 11.10 -13.86
CA GLU A 69 16.58 12.29 -13.36
C GLU A 69 15.53 13.21 -12.73
N LEU A 70 15.77 13.61 -11.47
CA LEU A 70 14.88 14.47 -10.71
C LEU A 70 15.54 15.85 -10.58
N MET A 71 14.79 16.90 -10.92
CA MET A 71 15.24 18.29 -10.77
C MET A 71 14.86 18.90 -9.43
N GLU A 72 13.99 18.23 -8.68
CA GLU A 72 13.50 18.64 -7.36
C GLU A 72 13.58 17.48 -6.38
N SER A 73 13.53 17.79 -5.08
CA SER A 73 13.53 16.80 -4.02
C SER A 73 12.13 16.25 -3.75
N PHE A 74 12.06 14.95 -3.50
CA PHE A 74 10.90 14.20 -3.01
C PHE A 74 11.33 13.43 -1.76
N ASP A 75 10.43 13.26 -0.80
CA ASP A 75 10.76 12.52 0.42
C ASP A 75 10.94 11.03 0.11
N ARG A 76 10.13 10.51 -0.82
CA ARG A 76 10.12 9.11 -1.26
C ARG A 76 9.79 9.03 -2.75
N VAL A 77 10.28 7.98 -3.39
CA VAL A 77 10.03 7.71 -4.82
C VAL A 77 9.67 6.24 -5.01
N LEU A 78 8.79 5.98 -5.96
CA LEU A 78 8.38 4.62 -6.33
C LEU A 78 8.40 4.50 -7.85
N VAL A 79 9.09 3.48 -8.36
CA VAL A 79 9.04 3.11 -9.77
C VAL A 79 8.22 1.84 -9.92
N VAL A 80 7.19 1.89 -10.75
CA VAL A 80 6.33 0.75 -11.03
C VAL A 80 6.54 0.30 -12.47
N ARG A 81 6.84 -0.99 -12.65
CA ARG A 81 6.88 -1.65 -13.96
C ARG A 81 5.53 -2.35 -14.18
N LEU A 82 4.85 -1.97 -15.25
CA LEU A 82 3.51 -2.46 -15.57
C LEU A 82 3.54 -3.18 -16.92
N VAL A 83 2.74 -4.22 -17.04
CA VAL A 83 2.50 -4.94 -18.30
C VAL A 83 1.36 -4.30 -19.11
N SER A 84 0.56 -3.45 -18.46
CA SER A 84 -0.55 -2.70 -19.05
C SER A 84 -0.64 -1.31 -18.44
N ALA A 85 -1.08 -0.33 -19.22
CA ALA A 85 -1.28 1.03 -18.71
C ALA A 85 -2.36 1.07 -17.62
N LEU A 86 -2.07 1.77 -16.52
CA LEU A 86 -3.02 2.11 -15.47
C LEU A 86 -3.25 3.62 -15.47
N ASN A 87 -4.43 4.05 -15.02
CA ASN A 87 -4.68 5.48 -14.89
C ASN A 87 -3.89 6.05 -13.70
N PRO A 88 -3.53 7.35 -13.71
CA PRO A 88 -2.73 7.96 -12.65
C PRO A 88 -3.35 7.84 -11.25
N CYS A 89 -4.68 7.92 -11.14
CA CYS A 89 -5.37 7.81 -9.85
C CYS A 89 -5.19 6.41 -9.23
N GLN A 90 -5.28 5.35 -10.03
CA GLN A 90 -5.03 3.98 -9.59
C GLN A 90 -3.58 3.77 -9.14
N LEU A 91 -2.63 4.45 -9.78
CA LEU A 91 -1.22 4.37 -9.42
C LEU A 91 -0.92 5.04 -8.09
N VAL A 92 -1.56 6.18 -7.83
CA VAL A 92 -1.49 6.87 -6.54
C VAL A 92 -2.08 6.00 -5.43
N LEU A 93 -3.29 5.46 -5.64
CA LEU A 93 -3.93 4.54 -4.69
C LEU A 93 -3.05 3.30 -4.42
N LEU A 94 -2.45 2.72 -5.46
CA LEU A 94 -1.53 1.60 -5.31
C LEU A 94 -0.32 1.97 -4.42
N ALA A 95 0.25 3.17 -4.59
CA ALA A 95 1.37 3.62 -3.77
C ALA A 95 0.97 3.84 -2.32
N GLU A 96 -0.22 4.40 -2.07
CA GLU A 96 -0.80 4.57 -0.73
C GLU A 96 -1.07 3.22 -0.06
N ASP A 97 -1.70 2.28 -0.77
CA ASP A 97 -1.97 0.93 -0.27
C ASP A 97 -0.68 0.16 0.01
N LEU A 98 0.34 0.29 -0.86
CA LEU A 98 1.65 -0.33 -0.66
C LEU A 98 2.34 0.24 0.58
N GLU A 99 2.34 1.57 0.72
CA GLU A 99 2.89 2.24 1.89
C GLU A 99 2.18 1.77 3.16
N ALA A 100 0.84 1.76 3.14
CA ALA A 100 0.05 1.29 4.27
C ALA A 100 0.35 -0.18 4.60
N ALA A 101 0.48 -1.06 3.61
CA ALA A 101 0.78 -2.47 3.82
C ALA A 101 2.20 -2.72 4.38
N VAL A 102 3.15 -1.82 4.08
CA VAL A 102 4.52 -1.90 4.62
C VAL A 102 4.58 -1.34 6.04
N LEU A 103 3.87 -0.24 6.31
CA LEU A 103 3.92 0.42 7.62
C LEU A 103 3.03 -0.26 8.66
N PHE A 104 1.84 -0.70 8.27
CA PHE A 104 0.83 -1.24 9.16
C PHE A 104 0.75 -2.76 9.07
N HIS A 105 0.69 -3.41 10.23
CA HIS A 105 0.57 -4.85 10.37
C HIS A 105 -0.64 -5.18 11.24
N SER A 106 -1.54 -6.03 10.73
CA SER A 106 -2.56 -6.64 11.58
C SER A 106 -1.90 -7.68 12.48
N VAL A 107 -2.10 -7.53 13.79
CA VAL A 107 -1.63 -8.46 14.81
C VAL A 107 -2.80 -8.95 15.65
N ALA A 108 -2.77 -10.24 15.95
CA ALA A 108 -3.68 -10.91 16.84
C ALA A 108 -3.08 -10.99 18.25
N ILE A 109 -3.83 -10.52 19.24
CA ILE A 109 -3.53 -10.76 20.65
C ILE A 109 -4.27 -12.03 21.07
N VAL A 110 -3.51 -13.05 21.48
CA VAL A 110 -4.06 -14.33 21.92
C VAL A 110 -3.74 -14.61 23.38
N LEU A 111 -4.74 -15.07 24.12
CA LEU A 111 -4.61 -15.60 25.47
C LEU A 111 -4.68 -17.12 25.44
N LEU A 112 -3.63 -17.76 25.91
CA LEU A 112 -3.46 -19.21 25.86
C LEU A 112 -3.26 -19.74 27.29
N ARG A 113 -4.01 -20.78 27.66
CA ARG A 113 -3.86 -21.45 28.95
C ARG A 113 -2.82 -22.55 28.83
N GLN A 114 -1.97 -22.70 29.84
CA GLN A 114 -1.06 -23.84 29.90
C GLN A 114 -1.80 -25.11 30.33
N ASN A 115 -1.55 -26.23 29.64
CA ASN A 115 -2.26 -27.49 29.88
C ASN A 115 -1.90 -28.13 31.23
N VAL A 116 -0.66 -27.96 31.68
CA VAL A 116 -0.14 -28.60 32.91
C VAL A 116 -0.53 -27.82 34.17
N ASP A 117 -0.42 -26.48 34.13
CA ASP A 117 -0.83 -25.60 35.23
C ASP A 117 -1.87 -24.59 34.71
N THR A 118 -3.14 -24.89 34.97
CA THR A 118 -4.27 -24.09 34.50
C THR A 118 -4.35 -22.71 35.12
N ARG A 119 -3.56 -22.44 36.17
CA ARG A 119 -3.43 -21.10 36.78
C ARG A 119 -2.46 -20.20 36.01
N ASN A 120 -1.64 -20.77 35.13
CA ASN A 120 -0.75 -20.02 34.27
C ASN A 120 -1.36 -19.80 32.88
N MET A 121 -1.22 -18.58 32.40
CA MET A 121 -1.64 -18.17 31.06
C MET A 121 -0.48 -17.44 30.38
N MET A 122 -0.42 -17.58 29.07
CA MET A 122 0.48 -16.85 28.20
C MET A 122 -0.34 -15.86 27.38
N VAL A 123 0.17 -14.65 27.25
CA VAL A 123 -0.32 -13.70 26.25
C VAL A 123 0.73 -13.60 25.16
N ALA A 124 0.32 -13.82 23.93
CA ALA A 124 1.19 -13.69 22.76
C ALA A 124 0.60 -12.67 21.80
N LEU A 125 1.50 -11.91 21.18
CA LEU A 125 1.21 -11.08 20.02
C LEU A 125 1.72 -11.82 18.79
N VAL A 126 0.85 -11.99 17.80
CA VAL A 126 1.15 -12.77 16.60
C VAL A 126 0.72 -11.96 15.38
N LEU A 127 1.50 -11.98 14.29
CA LEU A 127 1.04 -11.40 13.02
C LEU A 127 -0.21 -12.18 12.57
N SER A 128 -1.30 -11.48 12.23
CA SER A 128 -2.57 -12.15 11.93
C SER A 128 -2.47 -13.14 10.77
N LYS A 129 -1.61 -12.85 9.77
CA LYS A 129 -1.31 -13.76 8.65
C LYS A 129 -0.69 -15.10 9.07
N ASP A 130 -0.01 -15.13 10.22
CA ASP A 130 0.71 -16.31 10.74
C ASP A 130 -0.05 -16.99 11.90
N LEU A 131 -1.23 -16.47 12.27
CA LEU A 131 -1.97 -16.87 13.47
C LEU A 131 -2.24 -18.37 13.54
N SER A 132 -2.71 -18.99 12.45
CA SER A 132 -3.08 -20.41 12.42
C SER A 132 -1.88 -21.33 12.67
N TRP A 133 -0.75 -21.02 12.04
CA TRP A 133 0.51 -21.72 12.22
C TRP A 133 1.03 -21.56 13.65
N GLU A 134 1.01 -20.33 14.17
CA GLU A 134 1.52 -20.02 15.50
C GLU A 134 0.66 -20.67 16.60
N LEU A 135 -0.66 -20.66 16.49
CA LEU A 135 -1.54 -21.39 17.41
C LEU A 135 -1.26 -22.89 17.39
N SER A 136 -1.07 -23.48 16.20
CA SER A 136 -0.72 -24.90 16.07
C SER A 136 0.63 -25.22 16.74
N ARG A 137 1.63 -24.35 16.57
CA ARG A 137 2.95 -24.45 17.20
C ARG A 137 2.87 -24.31 18.73
N LEU A 138 1.99 -23.45 19.24
CA LEU A 138 1.82 -23.27 20.68
C LEU A 138 1.04 -24.43 21.30
N LYS A 139 0.07 -24.99 20.57
CA LYS A 139 -0.64 -26.20 20.93
C LYS A 139 0.29 -27.39 21.12
N SER A 140 1.25 -27.59 20.21
CA SER A 140 2.23 -28.66 20.36
C SER A 140 3.19 -28.46 21.55
N ARG A 141 3.30 -27.24 22.08
CA ARG A 141 4.05 -26.90 23.30
C ARG A 141 3.22 -27.01 24.58
N GLY A 142 1.97 -27.46 24.49
CA GLY A 142 1.08 -27.64 25.65
C GLY A 142 0.35 -26.37 26.09
N TYR A 143 0.11 -25.44 25.17
CA TYR A 143 -0.76 -24.28 25.38
C TYR A 143 -2.04 -24.41 24.56
N ASP A 144 -3.20 -24.19 25.17
CA ASP A 144 -4.48 -24.25 24.47
C ASP A 144 -5.17 -22.89 24.47
N SER A 145 -5.80 -22.54 23.35
CA SER A 145 -6.57 -21.31 23.22
C SER A 145 -7.89 -21.48 23.95
N HIS A 146 -8.07 -20.73 25.03
CA HIS A 146 -9.32 -20.79 25.81
C HIS A 146 -10.44 -19.94 25.19
N THR A 147 -10.14 -19.11 24.20
CA THR A 147 -11.08 -18.14 23.62
C THR A 147 -11.03 -18.17 22.11
N ASP A 148 -12.21 -18.22 21.49
CA ASP A 148 -12.40 -18.18 20.03
C ASP A 148 -12.18 -16.77 19.43
N SER A 149 -12.05 -15.74 20.27
CA SER A 149 -11.84 -14.36 19.81
C SER A 149 -10.39 -13.93 20.00
N SER A 150 -9.56 -14.09 18.98
CA SER A 150 -8.36 -13.27 18.84
C SER A 150 -8.81 -11.82 18.64
N LEU A 151 -8.29 -10.89 19.45
CA LEU A 151 -8.47 -9.47 19.15
C LEU A 151 -7.42 -9.08 18.10
N GLU A 152 -7.87 -8.67 16.92
CA GLU A 152 -6.98 -8.08 15.92
C GLU A 152 -6.84 -6.57 16.14
N VAL A 153 -5.61 -6.10 16.08
CA VAL A 153 -5.24 -4.69 16.19
C VAL A 153 -4.24 -4.38 15.08
N THR A 154 -4.37 -3.21 14.47
CA THR A 154 -3.36 -2.72 13.52
C THR A 154 -2.26 -2.00 14.27
N MET A 155 -1.00 -2.35 14.00
CA MET A 155 0.19 -1.74 14.62
C MET A 155 1.23 -1.36 13.57
N CYS A 156 1.99 -0.31 13.84
CA CYS A 156 3.20 0.07 13.11
C CYS A 156 4.48 -0.40 13.81
N GLU A 157 5.59 -0.43 13.07
CA GLU A 157 6.90 -0.58 13.69
C GLU A 157 7.15 0.55 14.71
N GLY A 158 7.58 0.17 15.92
CA GLY A 158 7.81 1.11 17.02
C GLY A 158 6.58 1.36 17.91
N ASP A 159 5.38 0.89 17.52
CA ASP A 159 4.20 1.00 18.37
C ASP A 159 4.35 0.21 19.67
N ARG A 160 3.76 0.74 20.74
CA ARG A 160 3.78 0.12 22.07
C ARG A 160 2.39 -0.37 22.45
N LEU A 161 2.31 -1.67 22.74
CA LEU A 161 1.08 -2.27 23.27
C LEU A 161 1.12 -2.27 24.81
N LEU A 162 0.12 -1.63 25.43
CA LEU A 162 -0.06 -1.68 26.89
C LEU A 162 -1.16 -2.67 27.24
N LEU A 163 -0.78 -3.78 27.88
CA LEU A 163 -1.71 -4.79 28.36
C LEU A 163 -2.01 -4.58 29.84
N ARG A 164 -3.29 -4.36 30.18
CA ARG A 164 -3.76 -4.25 31.55
C ARG A 164 -4.67 -5.43 31.89
N PHE A 165 -4.19 -6.26 32.80
CA PHE A 165 -4.97 -7.37 33.37
C PHE A 165 -5.80 -6.85 34.55
N ASN A 166 -7.08 -7.20 34.60
CA ASN A 166 -7.98 -6.86 35.71
C ASN A 166 -8.64 -8.15 36.24
N GLY A 167 -9.18 -8.10 37.47
CA GLY A 167 -9.85 -9.24 38.10
C GLY A 167 -8.86 -10.25 38.71
N ASN A 168 -9.08 -11.54 38.48
CA ASN A 168 -8.33 -12.64 39.11
C ASN A 168 -7.02 -12.98 38.38
N ILE A 169 -6.56 -12.13 37.47
CA ILE A 169 -5.37 -12.35 36.66
C ILE A 169 -4.30 -11.36 37.10
N THR A 170 -3.10 -11.84 37.36
CA THR A 170 -1.95 -11.01 37.70
C THR A 170 -0.76 -11.37 36.80
N SER A 171 -0.01 -10.37 36.36
CA SER A 171 1.23 -10.61 35.62
C SER A 171 2.41 -10.65 36.60
N LYS A 172 3.19 -11.73 36.55
CA LYS A 172 4.48 -11.80 37.25
C LYS A 172 5.54 -11.23 36.32
N GLY A 173 5.82 -9.93 36.44
CA GLY A 173 6.95 -9.32 35.75
C GLY A 173 8.27 -9.93 36.25
N LYS A 174 9.18 -10.29 35.34
CA LYS A 174 10.59 -10.42 35.73
C LYS A 174 11.13 -9.01 35.94
N LYS A 175 11.51 -8.70 37.18
CA LYS A 175 12.34 -7.53 37.50
C LYS A 175 13.72 -7.70 36.90
#